data_AF-A0A9P9YET0-F1
#
_entry.id   AF-A0A9P9YET0-F1
#
_cell.length_a   1.000
_cell.length_b   1.000
_cell.length_c   1.000
_cell.angle_alpha   90.00
_cell.angle_beta   90.00
_cell.angle_gamma   90.00
#
_symmetry.space_group_name_H-M   'P 1'
#
loop_
_entity.id
_entity.type
_entity.pdbx_description
1 polymer ?
#
loop_
_entity_poly.entity_id
_entity_poly.type
_entity_poly.pdbx_seq_one_letter_code
_entity_poly.pdbx_strand_id
1 'polypeptide(L)'
;AIHTILSIPLYYVHTKVMHDLLNDTVDMDTVNKHYWRLMEQHAGIEPPLDRSEGAIDFPYKFYVNIDQSFQTQKFISEILGYQIYREFCKKSYSRGPLHNCDFYGSLAVGNDLK
;
A
#
# COMPACT_ATOMS: atom_id res chain seq x y z
N ALA A 1 5.41 -8.21 10.18
CA ALA A 1 6.29 -8.29 9.01
C ALA A 1 5.53 -8.68 7.75
N ILE A 2 4.95 -9.88 7.67
CA ILE A 2 4.25 -10.41 6.47
C ILE A 2 3.18 -9.46 5.93
N HIS A 3 2.30 -8.94 6.79
CA HIS A 3 1.24 -8.01 6.35
C HIS A 3 1.82 -6.75 5.68
N THR A 4 2.51 -5.89 6.43
CA THR A 4 2.99 -4.60 5.89
C THR A 4 4.04 -4.75 4.78
N ILE A 5 5.06 -5.58 4.96
CA ILE A 5 6.18 -5.65 4.01
C ILE A 5 5.73 -6.20 2.66
N LEU A 6 4.85 -7.21 2.65
CA LEU A 6 4.32 -7.76 1.40
C LEU A 6 3.19 -6.90 0.82
N SER A 7 2.43 -6.17 1.64
CA SER A 7 1.31 -5.38 1.14
C SER A 7 1.74 -4.04 0.54
N ILE A 8 2.82 -3.42 1.01
CA ILE A 8 3.29 -2.11 0.49
C ILE A 8 3.56 -2.15 -1.03
N PRO A 9 4.36 -3.10 -1.57
CA PRO A 9 4.59 -3.19 -3.01
C PRO A 9 3.30 -3.44 -3.79
N LEU A 10 2.42 -4.29 -3.25
CA LEU A 10 1.13 -4.58 -3.87
C LEU A 10 0.26 -3.32 -3.93
N TYR A 11 0.11 -2.57 -2.83
CA TYR A 11 -0.67 -1.33 -2.84
C TYR A 11 -0.10 -0.31 -3.81
N TYR A 12 1.23 -0.18 -3.88
CA TYR A 12 1.89 0.68 -4.86
C TYR A 12 1.54 0.28 -6.30
N VAL A 13 1.72 -0.99 -6.67
CA VAL A 13 1.45 -1.49 -8.03
C VAL A 13 0.00 -1.19 -8.43
N HIS A 14 -0.95 -1.52 -7.57
CA HIS A 14 -2.36 -1.31 -7.90
C HIS A 14 -2.73 0.17 -8.03
N THR A 15 -2.22 1.04 -7.14
CA THR A 15 -2.39 2.49 -7.27
C THR A 15 -1.75 3.00 -8.57
N LYS A 16 -0.57 2.49 -8.94
CA LYS A 16 0.15 2.92 -10.15
C LYS A 16 -0.56 2.50 -11.44
N VAL A 17 -1.06 1.27 -11.52
CA VAL A 17 -1.84 0.82 -12.69
C VAL A 17 -3.04 1.70 -12.92
N MET A 18 -3.81 1.99 -11.87
CA MET A 18 -5.00 2.86 -11.97
C MET A 18 -4.64 4.28 -12.35
N HIS A 19 -3.59 4.84 -11.75
CA HIS A 19 -3.09 6.16 -12.11
C HIS A 19 -2.68 6.24 -13.59
N ASP A 20 -1.96 5.23 -14.07
CA ASP A 20 -1.44 5.19 -15.45
C ASP A 20 -2.53 4.95 -16.49
N LEU A 21 -3.60 4.26 -16.10
CA LEU A 21 -4.77 4.09 -16.94
C LEU A 21 -5.59 5.37 -17.02
N LEU A 22 -5.78 6.07 -15.89
CA LEU A 22 -6.58 7.29 -15.82
C LEU A 22 -5.90 8.53 -16.43
N ASN A 23 -4.58 8.51 -16.57
CA ASN A 23 -3.81 9.61 -17.16
C ASN A 23 -3.40 9.33 -18.62
N ASP A 24 -4.00 8.31 -19.25
CA ASP A 24 -3.72 7.86 -20.62
C ASP A 24 -2.25 7.48 -20.89
N THR A 25 -1.50 7.07 -19.86
CA THR A 25 -0.13 6.53 -20.04
C THR A 25 -0.13 5.09 -20.54
N VAL A 26 -1.18 4.32 -20.22
CA VAL A 26 -1.38 2.96 -20.71
C VAL A 26 -2.82 2.76 -21.19
N ASP A 27 -2.97 2.10 -22.34
CA ASP A 27 -4.28 1.79 -22.90
C ASP A 27 -4.89 0.54 -22.27
N MET A 28 -6.22 0.44 -22.31
CA MET A 28 -6.96 -0.74 -21.84
C MET A 28 -6.55 -2.05 -22.54
N ASP A 29 -6.05 -1.98 -23.78
CA ASP A 29 -5.60 -3.17 -24.51
C ASP A 29 -4.25 -3.70 -24.00
N THR A 30 -3.47 -2.88 -23.30
CA THR A 30 -2.11 -3.23 -22.83
C THR A 30 -1.94 -3.14 -21.31
N VAL A 31 -2.98 -2.71 -20.59
CA VAL A 31 -2.95 -2.48 -19.14
C VAL A 31 -2.61 -3.73 -18.34
N ASN A 32 -2.99 -4.94 -18.79
CA ASN A 32 -2.67 -6.17 -18.08
C ASN A 32 -1.19 -6.54 -18.18
N LYS A 33 -0.57 -6.31 -19.34
CA LYS A 33 0.87 -6.45 -19.51
C LYS A 33 1.62 -5.45 -18.62
N HIS A 34 1.12 -4.22 -18.52
CA HIS A 34 1.68 -3.21 -17.62
C HIS A 34 1.54 -3.61 -16.15
N TYR A 35 0.40 -4.15 -15.73
CA TYR A 35 0.20 -4.68 -14.39
C TYR A 35 1.23 -5.77 -14.04
N TRP A 36 1.40 -6.78 -14.89
CA TRP A 36 2.37 -7.84 -14.64
C TRP A 36 3.81 -7.36 -14.65
N ARG A 37 4.17 -6.40 -15.52
CA ARG A 37 5.49 -5.74 -15.47
C ARG A 37 5.75 -5.06 -14.12
N LEU A 38 4.75 -4.34 -13.59
CA LEU A 38 4.87 -3.68 -12.30
C LEU A 38 4.91 -4.70 -11.13
N MET A 39 4.15 -5.79 -11.21
CA MET A 39 4.18 -6.89 -10.23
C MET A 39 5.56 -7.55 -10.18
N GLU A 40 6.17 -7.81 -11.33
CA GLU A 40 7.53 -8.36 -11.41
C GLU A 40 8.54 -7.36 -10.83
N GLN A 41 8.49 -6.10 -11.26
CA GLN A 41 9.44 -5.07 -10.85
C GLN A 41 9.39 -4.75 -9.34
N HIS A 42 8.20 -4.70 -8.75
CA HIS A 42 8.04 -4.22 -7.37
C HIS A 42 7.77 -5.33 -6.35
N ALA A 43 7.09 -6.40 -6.73
CA ALA A 43 6.76 -7.51 -5.84
C ALA A 43 7.55 -8.78 -6.15
N GLY A 44 8.24 -8.87 -7.30
CA GLY A 44 8.94 -10.08 -7.73
C GLY A 44 7.97 -11.22 -8.06
N ILE A 45 6.78 -10.90 -8.56
CA ILE A 45 5.71 -11.86 -8.85
C ILE A 45 5.40 -11.85 -10.33
N GLU A 46 5.36 -13.04 -10.93
CA GLU A 46 4.97 -13.27 -12.33
C GLU A 46 3.66 -14.06 -12.42
N PRO A 47 2.94 -14.02 -13.55
CA PRO A 47 1.78 -14.88 -13.74
C PRO A 47 2.22 -16.35 -13.83
N PRO A 48 1.44 -17.31 -13.28
CA PRO A 48 1.80 -18.73 -13.32
C PRO A 48 1.76 -19.36 -14.73
N LEU A 49 1.20 -18.65 -15.70
CA LEU A 49 0.99 -19.06 -17.09
C LEU A 49 0.95 -17.81 -17.97
N ASP A 50 1.30 -17.95 -19.24
CA ASP A 50 1.18 -16.88 -20.24
C ASP A 50 -0.24 -16.30 -20.28
N ARG A 51 -0.32 -14.97 -20.40
CA ARG A 51 -1.60 -14.22 -20.41
C ARG A 51 -1.87 -13.64 -21.78
N SER A 52 -3.13 -13.72 -22.21
CA SER A 52 -3.58 -13.02 -23.41
C SER A 52 -3.61 -11.51 -23.17
N GLU A 53 -3.54 -10.72 -24.25
CA GLU A 53 -3.58 -9.26 -24.17
C GLU A 53 -4.89 -8.74 -23.58
N GLY A 54 -6.02 -9.40 -23.89
CA GLY A 54 -7.34 -9.05 -23.37
C GLY A 54 -7.65 -9.56 -21.95
N ALA A 55 -6.71 -10.20 -21.25
CA ALA A 55 -6.91 -10.60 -19.87
C ALA A 55 -6.89 -9.37 -18.93
N ILE A 56 -7.57 -9.44 -17.79
CA ILE A 56 -7.56 -8.38 -16.76
C ILE A 56 -7.39 -9.07 -15.40
N ASP A 57 -6.15 -9.10 -14.91
CA ASP A 57 -5.77 -9.85 -13.70
C ASP A 57 -5.65 -8.98 -12.44
N PHE A 58 -5.61 -7.65 -12.58
CA PHE A 58 -5.59 -6.77 -11.42
C PHE A 58 -6.95 -6.82 -10.68
N PRO A 59 -6.97 -6.90 -9.33
CA PRO A 59 -8.22 -7.18 -8.62
C PRO A 59 -9.29 -6.09 -8.72
N TYR A 60 -10.56 -6.49 -8.81
CA TYR A 60 -11.68 -5.56 -8.98
C TYR A 60 -11.83 -4.48 -7.91
N LYS A 61 -11.42 -4.79 -6.68
CA LYS A 61 -11.41 -3.84 -5.56
C LYS A 61 -10.56 -2.58 -5.81
N PHE A 62 -9.68 -2.60 -6.81
CA PHE A 62 -8.80 -1.48 -7.14
C PHE A 62 -9.40 -0.50 -8.14
N TYR A 63 -10.39 -0.92 -8.92
CA TYR A 63 -11.11 -0.05 -9.86
C TYR A 63 -12.57 0.18 -9.48
N VAL A 64 -13.15 -0.64 -8.60
CA VAL A 64 -14.45 -0.34 -7.99
C VAL A 64 -14.32 0.90 -7.09
N ASN A 65 -15.19 1.89 -7.28
CA ASN A 65 -15.18 3.17 -6.56
C ASN A 65 -13.82 3.88 -6.60
N ILE A 66 -13.19 3.92 -7.78
CA ILE A 66 -11.88 4.56 -7.99
C ILE A 66 -11.87 6.04 -7.60
N ASP A 67 -13.02 6.71 -7.67
CA ASP A 67 -13.26 8.08 -7.23
C ASP A 67 -12.97 8.30 -5.73
N GLN A 68 -13.07 7.25 -4.90
CA GLN A 68 -12.85 7.34 -3.46
C GLN A 68 -11.37 7.26 -3.05
N SER A 69 -10.44 6.98 -3.98
CA SER A 69 -9.00 6.94 -3.73
C SER A 69 -8.53 6.03 -2.57
N PHE A 70 -9.32 5.00 -2.24
CA PHE A 70 -9.10 4.12 -1.07
C PHE A 70 -7.72 3.45 -1.05
N GLN A 71 -7.16 3.14 -2.21
CA GLN A 71 -5.92 2.38 -2.34
C GLN A 71 -4.69 3.24 -2.03
N THR A 72 -4.70 4.48 -2.51
CA THR A 72 -3.72 5.49 -2.14
C THR A 72 -3.77 5.76 -0.63
N GLN A 73 -4.97 5.86 -0.05
CA GLN A 73 -5.13 5.99 1.39
C GLN A 73 -4.52 4.81 2.13
N LYS A 74 -4.72 3.56 1.66
CA LYS A 74 -4.13 2.37 2.25
C LYS A 74 -2.60 2.39 2.22
N PHE A 75 -2.01 2.65 1.05
CA PHE A 75 -0.56 2.75 0.90
C PHE A 75 0.05 3.79 1.85
N ILE A 76 -0.53 4.99 1.88
CA ILE A 76 -0.07 6.07 2.75
C ILE A 76 -0.26 5.69 4.22
N SER A 77 -1.40 5.09 4.58
CA SER A 77 -1.72 4.70 5.96
C SER A 77 -0.76 3.67 6.53
N GLU A 78 -0.27 2.72 5.72
CA GLU A 78 0.75 1.76 6.15
C GLU A 78 2.02 2.50 6.58
N ILE A 79 2.51 3.45 5.79
CA ILE A 79 3.72 4.21 6.11
C ILE A 79 3.50 5.14 7.31
N LEU A 80 2.44 5.95 7.27
CA LEU A 80 2.12 6.91 8.33
C LEU A 80 1.87 6.23 9.67
N GLY A 81 1.23 5.05 9.67
CA GLY A 81 0.97 4.28 10.88
C GLY A 81 2.26 4.01 11.67
N TYR A 82 3.34 3.58 10.99
CA TYR A 82 4.63 3.37 11.66
C TYR A 82 5.32 4.67 12.08
N GLN A 83 5.17 5.75 11.31
CA GLN A 83 5.72 7.05 11.68
C GLN A 83 5.06 7.59 12.96
N ILE A 84 3.72 7.58 13.00
CA ILE A 84 2.93 8.00 14.17
C ILE A 84 3.26 7.11 15.38
N TYR A 85 3.24 5.79 15.20
CA TYR A 85 3.57 4.85 16.27
C TYR A 85 4.97 5.10 16.84
N ARG A 86 5.97 5.31 15.97
CA ARG A 86 7.34 5.66 16.39
C ARG A 86 7.40 6.94 17.21
N GLU A 87 6.71 8.00 16.79
CA GLU A 87 6.74 9.26 17.54
C GLU A 87 5.99 9.16 18.87
N PHE A 88 4.87 8.43 18.92
CA PHE A 88 4.14 8.17 20.17
C PHE A 88 5.00 7.38 21.16
N CYS A 89 5.72 6.37 20.70
CA CYS A 89 6.64 5.60 21.53
C CYS A 89 7.78 6.42 22.12
N LYS A 90 8.32 7.37 21.36
CA LYS A 90 9.31 8.32 21.90
C LYS A 90 8.70 9.22 22.96
N LYS A 91 7.46 9.68 22.76
CA LYS A 91 6.76 10.58 23.67
C LYS A 91 6.33 9.90 24.97
N SER A 92 6.02 8.60 24.94
CA SER A 92 5.66 7.83 26.13
C SER A 92 6.86 7.40 27.00
N TYR A 93 8.09 7.79 26.63
CA TYR A 93 9.34 7.37 27.29
C TYR A 93 9.52 5.84 27.33
N SER A 94 8.90 5.12 26.40
CA SER A 94 9.06 3.66 26.28
C SER A 94 10.51 3.32 25.94
N ARG A 95 11.13 2.44 26.75
CA ARG A 95 12.50 1.98 26.54
C ARG A 95 12.48 0.56 25.99
N GLY A 96 13.11 0.34 24.84
CA GLY A 96 13.23 -0.98 24.22
C GLY A 96 13.03 -0.96 22.71
N PRO A 97 12.96 -2.14 22.08
CA PRO A 97 12.68 -2.26 20.65
C PRO A 97 11.31 -1.66 20.30
N LEU A 98 11.23 -0.92 19.19
CA LEU A 98 10.01 -0.22 18.77
C LEU A 98 8.79 -1.16 18.70
N HIS A 99 8.96 -2.38 18.20
CA HIS A 99 7.86 -3.34 18.05
C HIS A 99 7.25 -3.85 19.38
N ASN A 100 7.90 -3.58 20.52
CA ASN A 100 7.40 -3.92 21.86
C ASN A 100 6.91 -2.68 22.63
N CYS A 101 6.88 -1.52 21.98
CA CYS A 101 6.43 -0.31 22.64
C CYS A 101 4.92 -0.39 22.97
N ASP A 102 4.62 -0.02 24.21
CA ASP A 102 3.26 0.26 24.66
C ASP A 102 3.23 1.68 25.24
N PHE A 103 2.25 2.48 24.81
CA PHE A 103 2.00 3.83 25.29
C PHE A 103 0.63 3.96 25.97
N TYR A 104 0.01 2.83 26.34
CA TYR A 104 -1.19 2.80 27.15
C TYR A 104 -1.03 3.66 28.43
N GLY A 105 -2.06 4.46 28.72
CA GLY A 105 -2.06 5.37 29.87
C GLY A 105 -1.21 6.65 29.70
N SER A 106 -0.53 6.84 28.56
CA SER A 106 0.25 8.06 28.33
C SER A 106 -0.64 9.26 28.01
N LEU A 107 -0.81 10.16 28.99
CA LEU A 107 -1.49 11.45 28.79
C LEU A 107 -0.76 12.33 27.76
N ALA A 108 0.57 12.21 27.68
CA ALA A 108 1.36 12.97 26.71
C ALA A 108 1.02 12.57 25.27
N VAL A 109 0.95 11.26 24.97
CA VAL A 109 0.51 10.77 23.66
C VAL A 109 -0.95 11.12 23.39
N GLY A 110 -1.82 10.95 24.39
CA GLY A 110 -3.24 11.30 24.26
C GLY A 110 -3.50 12.79 23.99
N ASN A 111 -2.60 13.68 24.41
CA ASN A 111 -2.68 15.10 24.08
C ASN A 111 -2.14 15.43 22.69
N ASP A 112 -1.15 14.70 22.18
CA ASP A 112 -0.62 14.87 20.81
C ASP A 112 -1.57 14.31 19.73
N LEU A 113 -2.44 13.35 20.08
CA LEU A 113 -3.40 12.74 19.15
C LEU A 113 -4.66 13.58 18.92
N LYS A 114 -5.00 14.49 19.85
CA LYS A 114 -6.18 15.36 19.77
C LYS A 114 -6.02 16.43 18.70
#